data_AF-A0A1C5UBF6-F1
#
_entry.id   AF-A0A1C5UBF6-F1
#
_cell.length_a   1.000
_cell.length_b   1.000
_cell.length_c   1.000
_cell.angle_alpha   90.00
_cell.angle_beta   90.00
_cell.angle_gamma   90.00
#
_symmetry.space_group_name_H-M   'P 1'
#
loop_
_entity.id
_entity.type
_entity.pdbx_description
1 polymer ?
#
loop_
_entity_poly.entity_id
_entity_poly.type
_entity_poly.pdbx_seq_one_letter_code
_entity_poly.pdbx_strand_id
1 'polypeptide(L)' 'MVFNDSTLRQMALKKPLSVEELLNIPGVGEKKAARYGQEFLGAIEDMVSSR' A
#
# COMPACT_ATOMS: atom_id res chain seq x y z
N MET A 1 -5.44 13.26 -7.44
CA MET A 1 -5.59 11.79 -7.39
C MET A 1 -4.32 11.19 -6.78
N VAL A 2 -4.41 10.49 -5.64
CA VAL A 2 -3.24 9.93 -4.92
C VAL A 2 -2.86 8.55 -5.46
N PHE A 3 -3.82 7.61 -5.44
CA PHE A 3 -3.74 6.30 -6.09
C PHE A 3 -4.97 6.12 -7.00
N ASN A 4 -4.85 5.28 -8.03
CA ASN A 4 -5.99 4.88 -8.84
C ASN A 4 -6.61 3.60 -8.24
N ASP A 5 -7.83 3.27 -8.69
CA ASP A 5 -8.55 2.09 -8.21
C ASP A 5 -7.83 0.78 -8.48
N SER A 6 -7.04 0.68 -9.55
CA SER A 6 -6.29 -0.53 -9.88
C SER A 6 -5.15 -0.76 -8.88
N THR A 7 -4.39 0.28 -8.53
CA THR A 7 -3.36 0.26 -7.50
C THR A 7 -3.96 -0.08 -6.13
N LEU A 8 -5.08 0.56 -5.74
CA LEU A 8 -5.74 0.28 -4.46
C LEU A 8 -6.22 -1.17 -4.36
N ARG A 9 -6.83 -1.71 -5.44
CA ARG A 9 -7.22 -3.13 -5.51
C ARG A 9 -6.01 -4.05 -5.37
N GLN A 10 -4.88 -3.73 -6.01
CA GLN A 10 -3.68 -4.54 -5.86
C GLN A 10 -3.10 -4.49 -4.45
N MET A 11 -3.11 -3.33 -3.79
CA MET A 11 -2.71 -3.23 -2.38
C MET A 11 -3.58 -4.10 -1.49
N ALA A 12 -4.90 -4.11 -1.68
CA ALA A 12 -5.82 -4.93 -0.89
C ALA A 12 -5.63 -6.45 -1.13
N LEU A 13 -5.23 -6.83 -2.35
CA LEU A 13 -4.97 -8.24 -2.70
C LEU A 13 -3.61 -8.72 -2.19
N LYS A 14 -2.56 -7.93 -2.38
CA LYS A 14 -1.18 -8.27 -2.01
C LYS A 14 -0.89 -8.06 -0.53
N LYS A 15 -1.58 -7.10 0.10
CA LYS A 15 -1.42 -6.71 1.51
C LYS A 15 0.05 -6.49 1.88
N PRO A 16 0.74 -5.55 1.20
CA PRO A 16 2.13 -5.25 1.53
C PRO A 16 2.26 -4.87 3.01
N LEU A 17 3.25 -5.43 3.70
CA LEU A 17 3.57 -5.15 5.10
C LEU A 17 4.91 -4.41 5.24
N SER A 18 5.54 -4.08 4.11
CA SER A 18 6.78 -3.31 4.04
C SER A 18 6.75 -2.29 2.90
N VAL A 19 7.62 -1.27 3.00
CA VAL A 19 7.75 -0.24 1.96
C VAL A 19 8.26 -0.84 0.64
N GLU A 20 9.15 -1.84 0.70
CA GLU A 20 9.62 -2.54 -0.50
C GLU A 20 8.49 -3.28 -1.22
N GLU A 21 7.62 -3.96 -0.48
CA GLU A 21 6.44 -4.60 -1.07
C GLU A 21 5.44 -3.58 -1.63
N LEU A 22 5.30 -2.42 -0.97
CA LEU A 22 4.47 -1.33 -1.46
C LEU A 22 5.02 -0.77 -2.79
N LEU A 23 6.35 -0.66 -2.94
CA LEU A 23 7.02 -0.24 -4.18
C LEU A 23 6.87 -1.25 -5.32
N ASN A 24 6.66 -2.53 -5.00
CA ASN A 24 6.37 -3.56 -6.00
C ASN A 24 4.94 -3.45 -6.57
N ILE A 25 4.07 -2.60 -6.01
CA ILE A 25 2.73 -2.37 -6.54
C ILE A 25 2.80 -1.39 -7.73
N PRO A 26 2.34 -1.77 -8.94
CA PRO A 26 2.22 -0.87 -10.08
C PRO A 26 1.42 0.40 -9.74
N GLY A 27 2.03 1.56 -9.98
CA GLY A 27 1.45 2.88 -9.69
C GLY A 27 1.86 3.47 -8.33
N VAL A 28 2.64 2.73 -7.53
CA VAL A 28 3.35 3.24 -6.35
C VAL A 28 4.80 3.52 -6.72
N GLY A 29 5.16 4.80 -6.80
CA GLY A 29 6.56 5.22 -6.92
C GLY A 29 7.13 5.66 -5.58
N GLU A 30 8.45 5.83 -5.52
CA GLU A 30 9.20 6.23 -4.32
C GLU A 30 8.62 7.44 -3.60
N LYS A 31 8.23 8.49 -4.33
CA LYS A 31 7.61 9.69 -3.72
C LYS A 31 6.30 9.39 -2.99
N LYS A 32 5.49 8.48 -3.52
CA LYS A 32 4.21 8.10 -2.90
C LYS A 32 4.45 7.15 -1.73
N ALA A 33 5.39 6.21 -1.87
CA ALA A 33 5.78 5.31 -0.80
C ALA A 33 6.38 6.08 0.39
N ALA A 34 7.24 7.06 0.14
CA ALA A 34 7.81 7.90 1.19
C ALA A 34 6.76 8.78 1.88
N ARG A 35 5.78 9.29 1.13
CA ARG A 35 4.77 10.21 1.68
C ARG A 35 3.58 9.52 2.35
N TYR A 36 3.14 8.39 1.82
CA TYR A 36 1.90 7.72 2.22
C TYR A 36 2.11 6.28 2.66
N GLY A 37 3.29 5.70 2.43
CA GLY A 37 3.53 4.28 2.65
C GLY A 37 3.28 3.87 4.09
N GLN A 38 3.74 4.65 5.07
CA GLN A 38 3.59 4.32 6.47
C GLN A 38 2.12 4.29 6.93
N GLU A 39 1.30 5.25 6.48
CA GLU A 39 -0.15 5.28 6.76
C GLU A 39 -0.88 4.10 6.11
N PHE A 40 -0.54 3.77 4.86
CA PHE A 40 -1.15 2.64 4.16
C PHE A 40 -0.74 1.29 4.75
N LEU A 41 0.54 1.14 5.13
CA LEU A 41 1.02 -0.08 5.79
C LEU A 41 0.31 -0.30 7.11
N GLY A 42 0.13 0.74 7.93
CA GLY A 42 -0.65 0.64 9.17
C GLY A 42 -2.11 0.22 8.92
N ALA A 43 -2.79 0.84 7.95
CA ALA A 43 -4.16 0.46 7.62
C ALA A 43 -4.28 -0.98 7.09
N ILE A 44 -3.28 -1.47 6.35
CA ILE A 44 -3.23 -2.84 5.85
C ILE A 44 -2.95 -3.82 7.00
N GLU A 45 -2.03 -3.48 7.90
CA GLU A 45 -1.70 -4.26 9.09
C GLU A 45 -2.93 -4.42 10.00
N ASP A 46 -3.65 -3.33 10.27
CA ASP A 46 -4.91 -3.34 11.02
C ASP A 46 -5.95 -4.27 10.37
N MET A 47 -6.08 -4.23 9.04
CA MET A 47 -7.01 -5.10 8.30
C MET A 47 -6.62 -6.59 8.39
N VAL A 48 -5.33 -6.89 8.45
CA VAL A 48 -4.82 -8.27 8.59
C VAL A 48 -4.96 -8.77 10.02
N SER A 49 -4.67 -7.91 11.01
CA SER A 49 -4.73 -8.25 12.44
C SER A 49 -6.16 -8.34 12.97
N SER A 50 -7.10 -7.55 12.43
CA SER A 50 -8.51 -7.53 12.83
C SER A 50 -9.36 -8.65 12.18
N ARG A 51 -8.74 -9.76 11.77
CA ARG A 51 -9.40 -10.94 11.18
C ARG A 51 -9.36 -12.15 12.08
#